data_AF-K9F347-F1
#
_entry.id   AF-K9F347-F1
#
_cell.length_a   1.000
_cell.length_b   1.000
_cell.length_c   1.000
_cell.angle_alpha   90.00
_cell.angle_beta   90.00
_cell.angle_gamma   90.00
#
_symmetry.space_group_name_H-M   'P 1'
#
loop_
_entity.id
_entity.type
_entity.pdbx_description
1 polymer ?
#
loop_
_entity_poly.entity_id
_entity_poly.type
_entity_poly.pdbx_seq_one_letter_code
_entity_poly.pdbx_strand_id
1 'polypeptide(L)' 'MAIDFDRTIELKISGMTCAHCVEHVREELTELHNVENVVVTLGKSLSSALIYTPQDIPDEDLINAVAEAGDYKVEEIIR' A
#
# COMPACT_ATOMS: atom_id res chain seq x y z
N MET A 1 -2.47 -15.04 21.51
CA MET A 1 -3.26 -14.59 20.35
C MET A 1 -2.25 -14.11 19.34
N ALA A 2 -1.76 -15.03 18.51
CA ALA A 2 -0.87 -14.67 17.41
C ALA A 2 -1.78 -14.12 16.31
N ILE A 3 -1.56 -12.86 15.97
CA ILE A 3 -2.09 -12.28 14.75
C ILE A 3 -1.21 -12.88 13.64
N ASP A 4 -1.60 -14.06 13.17
CA ASP A 4 -1.04 -14.71 11.98
C ASP A 4 -1.49 -13.90 10.76
N PHE A 5 -0.89 -12.71 10.58
CA PHE A 5 -0.88 -12.06 9.27
C PHE A 5 0.00 -12.94 8.38
N ASP A 6 -0.62 -13.91 7.71
CA ASP A 6 0.09 -14.91 6.88
C ASP A 6 0.89 -14.24 5.75
N ARG A 7 0.52 -13.00 5.36
CA ARG A 7 1.15 -12.25 4.27
C ARG A 7 1.26 -10.76 4.60
N THR A 8 2.35 -10.17 4.13
CA THR A 8 2.57 -8.73 4.16
C THR A 8 3.18 -8.30 2.84
N ILE A 9 2.58 -7.30 2.19
CA ILE A 9 3.03 -6.79 0.90
C ILE A 9 3.57 -5.37 1.12
N GLU A 10 4.81 -5.11 0.75
CA GLU A 10 5.40 -3.76 0.79
C GLU A 10 5.53 -3.19 -0.63
N LEU A 11 4.87 -2.05 -0.88
CA LEU A 11 4.92 -1.32 -2.12
C LEU A 11 5.89 -0.14 -2.00
N LYS A 12 6.87 -0.04 -2.90
CA LYS A 12 7.68 1.17 -3.08
C LYS A 12 7.00 2.10 -4.05
N ILE A 13 6.63 3.28 -3.59
CA ILE A 13 5.88 4.27 -4.35
C ILE A 13 6.75 5.51 -4.56
N SER A 14 6.88 5.94 -5.81
CA SER A 14 7.57 7.17 -6.20
C SER A 14 6.57 8.32 -6.40
N GLY A 15 6.97 9.53 -6.03
CA GLY A 15 6.17 10.75 -6.19
C GLY A 15 5.29 11.13 -4.98
N MET A 16 5.07 10.21 -4.04
CA MET A 16 4.31 10.48 -2.82
C MET A 16 5.12 11.38 -1.87
N THR A 17 4.81 12.68 -1.88
CA THR A 17 5.61 13.73 -1.21
C THR A 17 4.84 14.55 -0.18
N CYS A 18 3.53 14.34 -0.04
CA CYS A 18 2.69 15.10 0.89
C CYS A 18 1.99 14.17 1.88
N ALA A 19 1.89 14.59 3.15
CA ALA A 19 1.21 13.83 4.20
C ALA A 19 -0.28 13.57 3.88
N HIS A 20 -0.95 14.48 3.18
CA HIS A 20 -2.32 14.26 2.73
C HIS A 20 -2.42 13.14 1.68
N CYS A 21 -1.44 13.02 0.79
CA CYS A 21 -1.40 11.97 -0.23
C CYS A 21 -1.27 10.58 0.41
N VAL A 22 -0.54 10.49 1.51
CA VAL A 22 -0.33 9.26 2.28
C VAL A 22 -1.63 8.77 2.88
N GLU A 23 -2.39 9.67 3.50
CA GLU A 23 -3.65 9.34 4.14
C GLU A 23 -4.65 8.83 3.10
N HIS A 24 -4.77 9.53 1.97
CA HIS A 24 -5.60 9.11 0.85
C HIS A 24 -5.22 7.72 0.31
N VAL A 25 -3.93 7.50 0.02
CA VAL A 25 -3.45 6.19 -0.48
C VAL A 25 -3.65 5.08 0.54
N ARG A 26 -3.45 5.37 1.82
CA ARG A 26 -3.72 4.42 2.88
C ARG A 26 -5.20 4.03 2.92
N GLU A 27 -6.11 4.99 2.83
CA GLU A 27 -7.55 4.75 2.85
C GLU A 27 -7.95 3.88 1.66
N GLU A 28 -7.58 4.25 0.44
CA GLU A 28 -7.91 3.50 -0.78
C GLU A 28 -7.37 2.06 -0.73
N LEU A 29 -6.11 1.88 -0.26
CA LEU A 29 -5.54 0.55 -0.06
C LEU A 29 -6.25 -0.23 1.06
N THR A 30 -6.76 0.44 2.09
CA THR A 30 -7.51 -0.21 3.18
C THR A 30 -8.90 -0.64 2.72
N GLU A 31 -9.48 0.07 1.76
CA GLU A 31 -10.78 -0.28 1.17
C GLU A 31 -10.73 -1.46 0.19
N LEU A 32 -9.53 -1.86 -0.24
CA LEU A 32 -9.35 -3.06 -1.06
C LEU A 32 -9.86 -4.32 -0.35
N HIS A 33 -10.50 -5.19 -1.14
CA HIS A 33 -10.91 -6.50 -0.64
C HIS A 33 -9.68 -7.30 -0.21
N ASN A 34 -9.78 -7.94 0.96
CA ASN A 34 -8.72 -8.72 1.59
C ASN A 34 -7.63 -7.90 2.27
N VAL A 35 -7.74 -6.57 2.38
CA VAL A 35 -6.82 -5.80 3.22
C VAL A 35 -7.33 -5.76 4.65
N GLU A 36 -6.46 -6.12 5.60
CA GLU A 36 -6.77 -6.06 7.03
C GLU A 36 -6.15 -4.82 7.68
N ASN A 37 -4.97 -4.41 7.21
CA ASN A 37 -4.31 -3.20 7.70
C ASN A 37 -3.35 -2.61 6.65
N VAL A 38 -3.16 -1.29 6.67
CA VAL A 38 -2.21 -0.59 5.81
C VAL A 38 -1.39 0.41 6.62
N VAL A 39 -0.07 0.34 6.46
CA VAL A 39 0.90 1.23 7.09
C VAL A 39 1.72 1.92 6.00
N VAL A 40 1.44 3.19 5.75
CA VAL A 40 2.19 3.97 4.76
C VAL A 40 3.25 4.82 5.45
N THR A 41 4.47 4.73 4.95
CA THR A 41 5.66 5.41 5.46
C THR A 41 6.25 6.30 4.37
N LEU A 42 6.28 7.61 4.62
CA LEU A 42 6.97 8.56 3.75
C LEU A 42 8.48 8.38 3.88
N GLY A 43 9.14 8.05 2.77
CA GLY A 43 10.59 8.07 2.68
C GLY A 43 11.11 9.36 2.06
N LYS A 44 12.40 9.63 2.23
CA LYS A 44 13.07 10.81 1.63
C LYS A 44 13.11 10.76 0.09
N SER A 45 13.14 9.56 -0.50
CA SER A 45 13.16 9.36 -1.95
C SER A 45 11.96 8.53 -2.42
N LEU A 46 11.73 7.38 -1.79
CA LEU A 46 10.63 6.48 -2.11
C LEU A 46 9.82 6.24 -0.85
N SER A 47 8.50 6.37 -0.97
CA SER A 47 7.56 6.03 0.08
C SER A 47 7.30 4.53 0.07
N SER A 48 6.99 3.96 1.22
CA SER A 48 6.75 2.52 1.37
C SER A 48 5.36 2.31 1.96
N ALA A 49 4.49 1.56 1.29
CA ALA A 49 3.18 1.19 1.80
C ALA A 49 3.18 -0.30 2.17
N LEU A 50 2.99 -0.61 3.45
CA LEU A 50 2.94 -1.96 3.98
C LEU A 50 1.47 -2.39 4.11
N ILE A 51 1.06 -3.42 3.38
CA ILE A 51 -0.29 -3.97 3.38
C ILE A 51 -0.27 -5.31 4.11
N TYR A 52 -1.11 -5.44 5.11
CA TYR A 52 -1.36 -6.67 5.84
C TYR A 52 -2.64 -7.29 5.30
N THR A 53 -2.53 -8.52 4.80
CA THR A 53 -3.65 -9.23 4.17
C THR A 53 -3.59 -10.70 4.57
N PRO A 54 -4.74 -11.34 4.90
CA PRO A 54 -4.81 -12.79 5.06
C PRO A 54 -4.70 -13.53 3.72
N GLN A 55 -4.92 -12.87 2.58
CA GLN A 55 -4.99 -13.48 1.24
C GLN A 55 -4.02 -12.81 0.25
N ASP A 56 -3.76 -13.45 -0.89
CA ASP A 56 -2.98 -12.83 -1.96
C ASP A 56 -3.84 -11.78 -2.67
N ILE A 57 -3.30 -10.57 -2.86
CA ILE A 57 -3.93 -9.49 -3.60
C ILE A 57 -3.16 -9.34 -4.91
N PRO A 58 -3.85 -9.34 -6.06
CA PRO A 58 -3.15 -9.22 -7.33
C PRO A 58 -2.49 -7.85 -7.43
N ASP A 59 -1.28 -7.83 -7.99
CA ASP A 59 -0.46 -6.63 -8.15
C ASP A 59 -1.24 -5.51 -8.87
N GLU A 60 -2.14 -5.88 -9.79
CA GLU A 60 -3.00 -4.94 -10.53
C GLU A 60 -3.97 -4.17 -9.63
N ASP A 61 -4.57 -4.80 -8.62
CA ASP A 61 -5.49 -4.14 -7.67
C ASP A 61 -4.72 -3.13 -6.82
N LEU A 62 -3.54 -3.50 -6.35
CA LEU A 62 -2.67 -2.63 -5.56
C LEU A 62 -2.23 -1.41 -6.36
N ILE A 63 -1.81 -1.62 -7.62
CA ILE A 63 -1.40 -0.53 -8.51
C ILE A 63 -2.61 0.36 -8.82
N ASN A 64 -3.78 -0.22 -9.07
CA ASN A 64 -4.98 0.53 -9.38
C ASN A 64 -5.42 1.37 -8.18
N ALA A 65 -5.49 0.81 -6.97
CA ALA A 65 -5.81 1.56 -5.76
C ALA A 65 -4.84 2.71 -5.49
N VAL A 66 -3.53 2.50 -5.69
CA VAL A 66 -2.54 3.58 -5.57
C VAL A 66 -2.76 4.66 -6.64
N ALA A 67 -3.12 4.27 -7.87
CA ALA A 67 -3.42 5.17 -8.98
C ALA A 67 -4.75 5.94 -8.80
N GLU A 68 -5.76 5.31 -8.20
CA GLU A 68 -7.05 5.95 -7.86
C GLU A 68 -6.88 6.93 -6.71
N ALA A 69 -6.04 6.59 -5.72
CA ALA A 69 -5.66 7.50 -4.65
C ALA A 69 -4.90 8.74 -5.14
N GLY A 70 -4.20 8.62 -6.28
CA GLY A 70 -3.57 9.71 -7.02
C GLY A 70 -2.60 9.24 -8.10
N ASP A 71 -2.03 10.16 -8.88
CA ASP A 71 -1.05 9.87 -9.95
C ASP A 71 0.35 9.44 -9.43
N TYR A 72 0.43 8.43 -8.54
CA TYR A 72 1.69 7.86 -8.07
C TYR A 72 2.07 6.60 -8.83
N LYS A 73 3.36 6.24 -8.77
CA LYS A 73 3.90 5.06 -9.45
C LYS A 73 4.46 4.06 -8.45
N VAL A 74 3.99 2.82 -8.53
CA VAL A 74 4.60 1.70 -7.82
C VAL A 74 5.86 1.27 -8.58
N GLU A 75 7.02 1.43 -7.95
CA GLU A 75 8.32 1.06 -8.49
C GLU A 75 8.66 -0.40 -8.16
N GLU A 76 8.22 -0.89 -7.00
CA GLU A 76 8.58 -2.22 -6.51
C GLU A 76 7.49 -2.80 -5.60
N ILE A 77 7.29 -4.12 -5.68
CA ILE A 77 6.34 -4.88 -4.86
C ILE A 77 7.11 -6.01 -4.18
N ILE A 78 7.15 -5.99 -2.85
CA ILE A 78 7.89 -6.91 -1.99
C ILE A 78 6.85 -7.75 -1.22
N ARG A 79 7.03 -9.08 -1.18
CA ARG A 79 6.09 -10.05 -0.58
C ARG A 79 6.84 -11.16 0.12
#